data_AF-A0A2N2G4D7-F1
#
_entry.id   AF-A0A2N2G4D7-F1
#
_cell.length_a   1.000
_cell.length_b   1.000
_cell.length_c   1.000
_cell.angle_alpha   90.00
_cell.angle_beta   90.00
_cell.angle_gamma   90.00
#
_symmetry.space_group_name_H-M   'P 1'
#
loop_
_entity.id
_entity.type
_entity.pdbx_description
1 polymer ?
#
loop_
_entity_poly.entity_id
_entity_poly.type
_entity_poly.pdbx_seq_one_letter_code
_entity_poly.pdbx_strand_id
1 'polypeptide(L)' 'MVLYQPKNGYCYNSDTHFLYYFICENLKKFKNIQGEFLDIGSGSGILGLLIARDYARL' A
#
# COMPACT_ATOMS: atom_id res chain seq x y z
N MET A 1 1.58 3.05 -15.10
CA MET A 1 2.58 2.87 -14.02
C MET A 1 3.43 1.66 -14.37
N VAL A 2 4.75 1.75 -14.25
CA VAL A 2 5.66 0.61 -14.41
C VAL A 2 6.23 0.30 -13.03
N LEU A 3 6.11 -0.96 -12.57
CA LEU A 3 6.65 -1.43 -11.30
C LEU A 3 7.91 -2.24 -11.56
N TYR A 4 9.03 -1.80 -10.99
CA TYR A 4 10.27 -2.56 -11.03
C TYR A 4 10.29 -3.61 -9.91
N GLN A 5 10.62 -4.84 -10.26
CA GLN A 5 10.84 -5.91 -9.29
C GLN A 5 12.16 -6.63 -9.61
N PRO A 6 13.04 -6.83 -8.62
CA PRO A 6 14.27 -7.58 -8.81
C PRO A 6 13.96 -9.06 -9.04
N LYS A 7 14.62 -9.70 -10.02
CA LYS A 7 14.44 -11.16 -10.25
C LYS A 7 14.88 -12.02 -9.07
N ASN A 8 15.90 -11.57 -8.34
CA ASN A 8 16.51 -12.29 -7.22
C ASN A 8 16.44 -11.48 -5.92
N GLY A 9 15.24 -11.01 -5.56
CA GLY A 9 15.00 -10.26 -4.32
C GLY A 9 13.54 -10.35 -3.90
N TYR A 10 13.20 -9.70 -2.78
CA TYR A 10 11.81 -9.66 -2.32
C TYR A 10 10.93 -8.95 -3.35
N CYS A 11 9.90 -9.66 -3.81
CA CYS A 11 8.89 -9.20 -4.74
C CYS A 11 7.55 -9.10 -4.03
N TYR A 12 6.70 -8.15 -4.42
CA TYR A 12 5.36 -8.12 -3.87
C TYR A 12 4.58 -9.36 -4.32
N ASN A 13 3.68 -9.83 -3.47
CA ASN A 13 2.87 -11.01 -3.72
C ASN A 13 1.41 -10.75 -3.28
N SER A 14 0.64 -11.82 -3.11
CA SER A 14 -0.73 -11.75 -2.60
C SER A 14 -0.84 -11.12 -1.21
N ASP A 15 0.18 -11.29 -0.36
CA ASP A 15 0.15 -10.82 1.04
C ASP A 15 0.07 -9.30 1.08
N THR A 16 0.78 -8.61 0.18
CA THR A 16 0.68 -7.16 0.04
C THR A 16 -0.73 -6.70 -0.37
N HIS A 17 -1.41 -7.49 -1.21
CA HIS A 17 -2.80 -7.19 -1.61
C HIS A 17 -3.77 -7.43 -0.45
N PHE A 18 -3.57 -8.48 0.34
CA PHE A 18 -4.38 -8.72 1.53
C PHE A 18 -4.16 -7.63 2.59
N LEU A 19 -2.92 -7.17 2.79
CA LEU A 19 -2.61 -6.06 3.68
C LEU A 19 -3.26 -4.75 3.19
N TYR A 20 -3.15 -4.46 1.89
CA TYR A 20 -3.83 -3.32 1.27
C TYR A 20 -5.34 -3.35 1.54
N TYR A 21 -5.99 -4.48 1.29
CA TYR A 21 -7.42 -4.67 1.56
C TYR A 21 -7.75 -4.45 3.04
N PHE A 22 -6.98 -5.04 3.95
CA PHE A 22 -7.15 -4.86 5.38
C PHE A 22 -7.07 -3.38 5.80
N ILE A 23 -6.10 -2.63 5.28
CA ILE A 23 -5.97 -1.19 5.55
C ILE A 23 -7.21 -0.44 5.05
N CYS A 24 -7.64 -0.70 3.82
CA CYS A 24 -8.82 -0.05 3.23
C CYS A 24 -10.09 -0.27 4.04
N GLU A 25 -10.33 -1.49 4.51
CA GLU A 25 -11.50 -1.81 5.34
C GLU A 25 -11.46 -1.09 6.69
N ASN A 26 -10.28 -0.95 7.28
CA ASN A 26 -10.12 -0.16 8.51
C ASN A 26 -10.33 1.34 8.26
N LEU A 27 -9.81 1.91 7.17
CA LEU A 27 -10.04 3.31 6.80
C LEU A 27 -11.52 3.62 6.54
N LYS A 28 -12.28 2.66 6.00
CA LYS A 28 -13.75 2.80 5.85
C LYS A 28 -14.47 2.78 7.18
N LYS A 29 -14.04 1.90 8.10
CA LYS A 29 -14.63 1.75 9.44
C LYS A 29 -14.37 2.98 10.30
N PHE A 30 -13.14 3.48 10.30
CA PHE A 30 -12.71 4.66 11.06
C PHE A 30 -12.77 5.89 10.15
N LYS A 31 -13.94 6.53 10.08
CA LYS A 31 -14.18 7.69 9.21
C LYS A 31 -13.23 8.86 9.53
N ASN A 32 -12.86 9.62 8.50
CA ASN A 32 -12.08 10.87 8.59
C ASN A 32 -10.63 10.74 9.08
N ILE A 33 -9.97 9.59 8.89
CA ILE A 33 -8.51 9.52 9.08
C ILE A 33 -7.83 10.43 8.04
N GLN A 34 -7.04 11.37 8.54
CA GLN A 34 -6.21 12.29 7.77
C GLN A 34 -4.82 12.29 8.40
N GLY A 35 -3.77 12.35 7.57
CA GLY A 35 -2.39 12.30 8.05
C GLY A 35 -1.45 11.87 6.94
N GLU A 36 -0.29 11.36 7.34
CA GLU A 36 0.73 10.84 6.42
C GLU A 36 0.83 9.31 6.56
N PHE A 37 0.91 8.60 5.44
CA PHE A 37 1.12 7.15 5.42
C PHE A 37 2.61 6.77 5.30
N LEU A 38 3.12 5.95 6.22
CA LEU A 38 4.49 5.44 6.20
C LEU A 38 4.53 3.94 5.85
N ASP A 39 5.03 3.61 4.66
CA ASP A 39 5.26 2.24 4.20
C ASP A 39 6.68 1.76 4.55
N ILE A 40 6.83 1.07 5.69
CA ILE A 40 8.13 0.58 6.17
C ILE A 40 8.49 -0.73 5.46
N GLY A 41 9.68 -0.78 4.86
CA GLY A 41 10.14 -1.97 4.14
C GLY A 41 9.40 -2.16 2.81
N SER A 42 9.07 -1.07 2.13
CA SER A 42 8.17 -1.01 0.98
C SER A 42 8.60 -1.84 -0.25
N GLY A 43 9.87 -2.23 -0.33
CA GLY A 43 10.38 -3.08 -1.42
C GLY A 43 10.17 -2.44 -2.79
N SER A 44 9.21 -2.99 -3.57
CA SER A 44 8.80 -2.43 -4.87
C SER A 44 7.90 -1.19 -4.78
N GLY A 45 7.45 -0.81 -3.58
CA GLY A 45 6.60 0.35 -3.32
C GLY A 45 5.12 0.15 -3.62
N ILE A 46 4.68 -1.07 -3.99
CA ILE A 46 3.29 -1.31 -4.43
C ILE A 46 2.25 -0.89 -3.38
N LEU A 47 2.49 -1.10 -2.09
CA LEU A 47 1.52 -0.79 -1.04
C LEU A 47 1.27 0.72 -0.96
N GLY A 48 2.35 1.50 -0.81
CA GLY A 48 2.26 2.97 -0.86
C GLY A 48 1.63 3.50 -2.15
N LEU A 49 1.96 2.90 -3.31
CA LEU A 49 1.38 3.31 -4.61
C LEU A 49 -0.13 3.04 -4.69
N LEU A 50 -0.60 1.91 -4.17
CA LEU A 50 -2.04 1.60 -4.12
C LEU A 50 -2.77 2.54 -3.18
N ILE A 51 -2.20 2.83 -2.00
CA ILE A 51 -2.78 3.78 -1.04
C ILE A 51 -2.85 5.18 -1.64
N ALA A 52 -1.76 5.69 -2.24
CA ALA A 52 -1.72 7.01 -2.87
C ALA A 52 -2.72 7.14 -4.05
N ARG A 53 -2.98 6.04 -4.78
CA ARG A 53 -3.98 6.01 -5.86
C ARG A 53 -5.40 6.18 -5.34
N ASP A 54 -5.75 5.49 -4.26
CA ASP A 54 -7.14 5.39 -3.80
C ASP A 54 -7.47 6.38 -2.67
N TYR A 55 -6.45 6.91 -1.99
CA TYR A 55 -6.57 7.82 -0.85
C TYR A 55 -5.69 9.06 -0.99
N ALA A 56 -6.01 9.94 -1.93
CA ALA A 56 -5.23 11.15 -2.25
C ALA A 56 -5.08 12.19 -1.12
N ARG A 57 -5.68 11.97 0.06
CA ARG A 57 -5.62 12.85 1.24
C ARG A 57 -4.86 12.22 2.43
N LEU A 58 -4.26 11.04 2.21
CA LEU A 58 -3.36 10.34 3.13
C LEU A 58 -1.91 10.38 2.61
#